data_AF-A0A7V9RRF7-F1
#
_entry.id   AF-A0A7V9RRF7-F1
#
_cell.length_a   1.000
_cell.length_b   1.000
_cell.length_c   1.000
_cell.angle_alpha   90.00
_cell.angle_beta   90.00
_cell.angle_gamma   90.00
#
_symmetry.space_group_name_H-M   'P 1'
#
loop_
_entity.id
_entity.type
_entity.pdbx_description
1 polymer ?
#
loop_
_entity_poly.entity_id
_entity_poly.type
_entity_poly.pdbx_seq_one_letter_code
_entity_poly.pdbx_strand_id
1 'polypeptide(L)'
;MREFTAAAVQVAPVPGPLTTESIKANITKTLEYVERCADATGAELIVVPETVTTGFTPGCGPEQLWDLVSDLPGKLSEQPQEMAGRLGVHLVWPTY
;
A
#
# COMPACT_ATOMS: atom_id res chain seq x y z
N MET A 1 5.44 18.01 20.76
CA MET A 1 4.77 17.32 19.64
C MET A 1 3.54 18.13 19.24
N ARG A 2 3.19 18.15 17.96
CA ARG A 2 1.99 18.84 17.45
C ARG A 2 0.82 17.85 17.40
N GLU A 3 -0.39 18.31 17.65
CA GLU A 3 -1.62 17.55 17.41
C GLU A 3 -1.84 17.35 15.90
N PHE A 4 -2.27 16.15 15.53
CA PHE A 4 -2.61 15.78 14.14
C PHE A 4 -3.64 14.65 14.14
N THR A 5 -4.38 14.53 13.03
CA THR A 5 -5.30 13.42 12.81
C THR A 5 -4.55 12.25 12.19
N ALA A 6 -4.66 11.07 12.80
CA ALA A 6 -4.18 9.81 12.24
C ALA A 6 -5.36 8.95 11.80
N ALA A 7 -5.19 8.19 10.72
CA ALA A 7 -6.17 7.23 10.25
C ALA A 7 -5.53 5.87 9.92
N ALA A 8 -6.33 4.82 10.09
CA ALA A 8 -5.98 3.46 9.67
C ALA A 8 -6.98 2.99 8.62
N VAL A 9 -6.48 2.47 7.52
CA VAL A 9 -7.30 1.91 6.44
C VAL A 9 -7.48 0.42 6.67
N GLN A 10 -8.71 -0.06 6.56
CA GLN A 10 -8.99 -1.49 6.47
C GLN A 10 -9.41 -1.83 5.04
N VAL A 11 -8.58 -2.61 4.35
CA VAL A 11 -8.83 -3.03 2.97
C VAL A 11 -8.40 -4.49 2.80
N ALA A 12 -9.29 -5.31 2.22
CA ALA A 12 -8.95 -6.69 1.92
C ALA A 12 -8.03 -6.75 0.68
N PRO A 13 -6.97 -7.58 0.66
CA PRO A 13 -6.22 -7.81 -0.57
C PRO A 13 -7.08 -8.53 -1.62
N VAL A 14 -6.66 -8.46 -2.87
CA VAL A 14 -7.19 -9.24 -3.98
C VAL A 14 -6.96 -10.72 -3.67
N PRO A 15 -8.01 -11.56 -3.76
CA PRO A 15 -7.87 -12.99 -3.55
C PRO A 15 -7.20 -13.66 -4.75
N GLY A 16 -6.58 -14.82 -4.51
CA GLY A 16 -5.99 -15.64 -5.58
C GLY A 16 -4.46 -15.67 -5.52
N PRO A 17 -3.81 -16.13 -6.61
CA PRO A 17 -2.36 -16.30 -6.64
C PRO A 17 -1.62 -14.96 -6.65
N LEU A 18 -0.44 -14.95 -6.02
CA LEU A 18 0.48 -13.81 -6.06
C LEU A 18 1.11 -13.69 -7.46
N THR A 19 0.79 -12.60 -8.14
CA THR A 19 1.24 -12.26 -9.49
C THR A 19 1.52 -10.77 -9.58
N THR A 20 2.21 -10.33 -10.63
CA THR A 20 2.39 -8.89 -10.92
C THR A 20 1.04 -8.16 -11.02
N GLU A 21 0.04 -8.78 -11.64
CA GLU A 21 -1.30 -8.19 -11.79
C GLU A 21 -2.05 -8.09 -10.46
N SER A 22 -1.97 -9.11 -9.60
CA SER A 22 -2.59 -9.04 -8.27
C SER A 22 -1.93 -7.97 -7.40
N ILE A 23 -0.60 -7.81 -7.49
CA ILE A 23 0.13 -6.74 -6.80
C ILE A 23 -0.37 -5.38 -7.29
N LYS A 24 -0.37 -5.15 -8.61
CA LYS A 24 -0.86 -3.89 -9.19
C LYS A 24 -2.29 -3.58 -8.75
N ALA A 25 -3.18 -4.57 -8.79
CA ALA A 25 -4.56 -4.42 -8.35
C ALA A 25 -4.68 -4.07 -6.86
N ASN A 26 -3.86 -4.68 -6.00
CA ASN A 26 -3.78 -4.32 -4.58
C ASN A 26 -3.32 -2.88 -4.36
N ILE A 27 -2.27 -2.45 -5.07
CA ILE A 27 -1.74 -1.09 -4.97
C ILE A 27 -2.83 -0.10 -5.39
N THR A 28 -3.38 -0.24 -6.60
CA THR A 28 -4.44 0.65 -7.10
C THR A 28 -5.63 0.75 -6.15
N LYS A 29 -6.15 -0.40 -5.71
CA LYS A 29 -7.28 -0.45 -4.77
C LYS A 29 -6.95 0.22 -3.44
N THR A 30 -5.76 0.00 -2.90
CA THR A 30 -5.37 0.60 -1.61
C THR A 30 -5.23 2.11 -1.74
N LEU A 31 -4.65 2.58 -2.83
CA LEU A 31 -4.48 3.99 -3.14
C LEU A 31 -5.85 4.73 -3.28
N GLU A 32 -6.86 4.09 -3.88
CA GLU A 32 -8.23 4.62 -3.88
C GLU A 32 -8.81 4.77 -2.45
N TYR A 33 -8.51 3.83 -1.55
CA TYR A 33 -8.95 3.92 -0.15
C TYR A 33 -8.19 4.98 0.64
N VAL A 34 -6.90 5.17 0.35
CA VAL A 34 -6.06 6.22 0.97
C VAL A 34 -6.59 7.60 0.60
N GLU A 35 -6.89 7.85 -0.67
CA GLU A 35 -7.45 9.12 -1.14
C GLU A 35 -8.79 9.42 -0.46
N ARG A 36 -9.72 8.45 -0.46
CA ARG A 36 -11.00 8.57 0.25
C ARG A 36 -10.84 8.80 1.75
N CYS A 37 -9.83 8.17 2.37
CA CYS A 37 -9.53 8.34 3.78
C CYS A 37 -9.03 9.75 4.08
N ALA A 38 -8.09 10.26 3.27
CA ALA A 38 -7.58 11.62 3.41
C ALA A 38 -8.72 12.65 3.28
N ASP A 39 -9.55 12.52 2.25
CA ASP A 39 -10.70 13.42 2.01
C ASP A 39 -11.72 13.39 3.15
N ALA A 40 -12.02 12.22 3.71
CA ALA A 40 -13.04 12.07 4.75
C ALA A 40 -12.58 12.48 6.15
N THR A 41 -11.27 12.42 6.42
CA THR A 41 -10.74 12.56 7.79
C THR A 41 -9.83 13.77 7.97
N GLY A 42 -9.25 14.31 6.89
CA GLY A 42 -8.16 15.28 6.98
C GLY A 42 -6.92 14.71 7.67
N ALA A 43 -6.71 13.39 7.60
CA ALA A 43 -5.58 12.73 8.26
C ALA A 43 -4.24 13.18 7.67
N GLU A 44 -3.29 13.47 8.56
CA GLU A 44 -1.91 13.81 8.21
C GLU A 44 -1.00 12.58 8.22
N LEU A 45 -1.45 11.50 8.88
CA LEU A 45 -0.82 10.18 8.89
C LEU A 45 -1.85 9.12 8.52
N ILE A 46 -1.55 8.32 7.51
CA ILE A 46 -2.39 7.21 7.07
C ILE A 46 -1.57 5.92 7.14
N VAL A 47 -2.10 4.92 7.84
CA VAL A 47 -1.51 3.59 7.94
C VAL A 47 -2.37 2.60 7.17
N VAL A 48 -1.76 1.83 6.27
CA VAL A 48 -2.42 0.76 5.53
C VAL A 48 -1.93 -0.62 5.99
N PRO A 49 -2.70 -1.70 5.78
CA PRO A 49 -2.30 -3.04 6.23
C PRO A 49 -1.04 -3.56 5.54
N GLU A 50 -0.35 -4.53 6.15
CA GLU A 50 0.83 -5.20 5.56
C GLU A 50 0.53 -5.80 4.18
N THR A 51 -0.67 -6.34 4.01
CA THR A 51 -1.08 -7.13 2.85
C THR A 51 -1.41 -6.30 1.59
N VAL A 52 -1.21 -4.99 1.60
CA VAL A 52 -1.65 -4.08 0.51
C VAL A 52 -0.79 -4.15 -0.76
N THR A 53 0.32 -4.88 -0.72
CA THR A 53 1.15 -5.15 -1.89
C THR A 53 0.95 -6.60 -2.33
N THR A 54 1.50 -7.55 -1.58
CA THR A 54 1.56 -8.97 -1.96
C THR A 54 0.39 -9.83 -1.45
N GLY A 55 -0.57 -9.23 -0.75
CA GLY A 55 -1.67 -9.98 -0.13
C GLY A 55 -1.20 -10.90 1.00
N PHE A 56 -2.00 -11.93 1.28
CA PHE A 56 -1.63 -13.01 2.19
C PHE A 56 -1.58 -14.33 1.40
N THR A 57 -0.41 -14.67 0.87
CA THR A 57 -0.25 -15.80 -0.07
C THR A 57 0.77 -16.82 0.46
N PRO A 58 0.37 -17.73 1.37
CA PRO A 58 1.28 -18.69 2.00
C PRO A 58 1.84 -19.75 1.03
N GLY A 59 1.32 -19.84 -0.19
CA GLY A 59 1.78 -20.78 -1.22
C GLY A 59 2.90 -20.24 -2.13
N CYS A 60 3.48 -19.06 -1.83
CA CYS A 60 4.56 -18.47 -2.63
C CYS A 60 5.93 -18.83 -2.05
N GLY A 61 6.80 -19.41 -2.88
CA GLY A 61 8.20 -19.68 -2.50
C GLY A 61 9.07 -18.42 -2.51
N PRO A 62 10.25 -18.44 -1.84
CA PRO A 62 11.12 -17.27 -1.74
C PRO A 62 11.64 -16.77 -3.09
N GLU A 63 12.01 -17.67 -4.02
CA GLU A 63 12.45 -17.30 -5.37
C GLU A 63 11.34 -16.61 -6.16
N GLN A 64 10.12 -17.17 -6.10
CA GLN A 64 8.96 -16.57 -6.73
C GLN A 64 8.63 -15.19 -6.14
N LEU A 65 8.75 -15.02 -4.82
CA LEU A 65 8.57 -13.71 -4.19
C LEU A 65 9.65 -12.73 -4.65
N TRP A 66 10.91 -13.17 -4.69
CA TRP A 66 12.06 -12.36 -5.11
C TRP A 66 11.89 -11.79 -6.52
N ASP A 67 11.37 -12.58 -7.45
CA ASP A 67 11.09 -12.14 -8.82
C ASP A 67 9.95 -11.10 -8.92
N LEU A 68 9.07 -11.07 -7.92
CA LEU A 68 7.89 -10.19 -7.89
C LEU A 68 8.14 -8.87 -7.17
N VAL A 69 9.03 -8.83 -6.19
CA VAL A 69 9.39 -7.61 -5.45
C VAL A 69 10.43 -6.77 -6.21
N SER A 70 10.82 -5.62 -5.65
CA SER A 70 11.87 -4.76 -6.23
C SER A 70 12.64 -4.05 -5.14
N ASP A 71 13.81 -3.52 -5.49
CA ASP A 71 14.51 -2.56 -4.66
C ASP A 71 13.63 -1.36 -4.28
N LEU A 72 14.00 -0.72 -3.18
CA LEU A 72 13.38 0.50 -2.69
C LEU A 72 14.36 1.68 -2.81
N PRO A 73 13.95 2.82 -3.41
CA PRO A 73 12.67 3.04 -4.09
C PRO A 73 12.55 2.25 -5.40
N GLY A 74 11.32 2.02 -5.85
CA GLY A 74 11.03 1.26 -7.07
C GLY A 74 9.54 0.99 -7.27
N LYS A 75 9.23 0.05 -8.17
CA LYS A 75 7.88 -0.20 -8.74
C LYS A 75 6.75 -0.36 -7.71
N LEU A 76 7.05 -0.83 -6.50
CA LEU A 76 6.06 -1.04 -5.43
C LEU A 76 5.83 0.19 -4.54
N SER A 77 6.66 1.22 -4.68
CA SER A 77 6.69 2.42 -3.82
C SER A 77 6.51 3.74 -4.57
N GLU A 78 6.72 3.78 -5.89
CA GLU A 78 6.57 5.00 -6.71
C GLU A 78 5.17 5.61 -6.62
N GLN A 79 4.11 4.86 -6.92
CA GLN A 79 2.74 5.37 -6.87
C GLN A 79 2.31 5.83 -5.46
N PRO A 80 2.59 5.07 -4.38
CA PRO A 80 2.36 5.54 -3.02
C PRO A 80 3.12 6.82 -2.67
N GLN A 81 4.37 6.97 -3.12
CA GLN A 81 5.17 8.18 -2.89
C GLN A 81 4.57 9.39 -3.60
N GLU A 82 4.23 9.25 -4.87
CA GLU A 82 3.56 10.31 -5.65
C GLU A 82 2.24 10.73 -4.99
N MET A 83 1.43 9.77 -4.54
CA MET A 83 0.19 10.04 -3.84
C MET A 83 0.42 10.76 -2.51
N ALA A 84 1.37 10.30 -1.70
CA ALA A 84 1.67 10.92 -0.42
C ALA A 84 2.09 12.39 -0.60
N GLY A 85 2.93 12.67 -1.61
CA GLY A 85 3.32 14.03 -1.98
C GLY A 85 2.14 14.88 -2.46
N ARG A 86 1.26 14.32 -3.31
CA ARG A 86 0.07 15.01 -3.83
C ARG A 86 -0.94 15.34 -2.74
N LEU A 87 -1.19 14.42 -1.81
CA LEU A 87 -2.16 14.59 -0.72
C LEU A 87 -1.57 15.36 0.48
N GLY A 88 -0.25 15.51 0.56
CA GLY A 88 0.42 16.14 1.69
C GLY A 88 0.34 15.31 2.98
N VAL A 89 0.33 13.98 2.86
CA VAL A 89 0.19 13.06 4.01
C VAL A 89 1.46 12.23 4.23
N HIS A 90 1.67 11.79 5.46
CA HIS A 90 2.59 10.70 5.76
C HIS A 90 1.87 9.36 5.54
N LEU A 91 2.27 8.61 4.52
CA LEU A 91 1.72 7.29 4.22
C LEU A 91 2.68 6.20 4.71
N VAL A 92 2.23 5.38 5.66
CA VAL A 92 2.95 4.16 6.06
C VAL A 92 2.61 3.07 5.06
N TRP A 93 3.56 2.74 4.19
CA TRP A 93 3.38 1.81 3.08
C TRP A 93 4.24 0.54 3.25
N PRO A 94 3.63 -0.61 3.62
CA PRO A 94 4.37 -1.87 3.77
C PRO A 94 4.68 -2.51 2.41
N THR A 95 5.93 -2.93 2.24
CA THR A 95 6.37 -3.72 1.09
C THR A 95 7.61 -4.54 1.46
N TYR A 96 7.90 -5.56 0.65
CA TYR A 96 9.12 -6.35 0.68
C TYR A 96 10.07 -5.92 -0.44
#